data_AF-A0A7V6PX20-F1
#
_entry.id   AF-A0A7V6PX20-F1
#
_cell.length_a   1.000
_cell.length_b   1.000
_cell.length_c   1.000
_cell.angle_alpha   90.00
_cell.angle_beta   90.00
_cell.angle_gamma   90.00
#
_symmetry.space_group_name_H-M   'P 1'
#
loop_
_entity.id
_entity.type
_entity.pdbx_description
1 polymer ?
#
loop_
_entity_poly.entity_id
_entity_poly.type
_entity_poly.pdbx_seq_one_letter_code
_entity_poly.pdbx_strand_id
1 'polypeptide(L)'
;MENIQENTVQDDMLNREDILNKAREVLESYNSLFNEGFDERMDSFKKEIRKLYKQNMKKFKKRLKKSKTNKDLDDTHIYEDMEDDFAFEEFFHEKFLKKIDEIKEEVYDIWKKTRLSQLGDKSVEEFFKSIDDLDLLIEILCMGAVIIHEDVPRILAEKLYTFGEEGINKVIEKMLDVSHITAYYSKIKNIFESNTDDKHQESDLKDESKADVDDESHADEYDYKGHFLVPLEAIKILGGWRTEKSANTIIEFLKKFQDLREYYESVESNEELKGDKDNYEIEDSGDSEDIEDDIEYNSFAFDDYIDPTLFGDTARDALISIGEPAIRPLLNVLTKATEYEEYHEYLAMALAKIGKIYKSDEIYKCLRKMFREYDDKIVMADCLGEYGDGRAVPVLRGYVERNIDNVDSDTLFTIDSAIRKLGGSIDDLLDDYIRDYMLEKYESNYY
;
A
#
# COMPACT_ATOMS: atom_id res chain seq x y z
N MET A 1 35.07 42.48 5.01
CA MET A 1 33.87 41.89 5.62
C MET A 1 33.31 40.74 4.79
N GLU A 2 33.68 40.60 3.50
CA GLU A 2 33.30 39.44 2.66
C GLU A 2 33.96 38.10 3.07
N ASN A 3 35.26 38.07 3.44
CA ASN A 3 35.96 36.82 3.81
C ASN A 3 35.48 36.11 5.10
N ILE A 4 34.71 36.77 5.97
CA ILE A 4 34.20 36.12 7.20
C ILE A 4 32.90 35.38 6.90
N GLN A 5 32.07 35.90 6.00
CA GLN A 5 30.81 35.27 5.61
C GLN A 5 31.03 34.04 4.72
N GLU A 6 32.01 34.08 3.79
CA GLU A 6 32.35 32.90 2.98
C GLU A 6 32.94 31.76 3.81
N ASN A 7 33.81 32.05 4.78
CA ASN A 7 34.40 31.01 5.64
C ASN A 7 33.37 30.38 6.59
N THR A 8 32.42 31.14 7.13
CA THR A 8 31.35 30.56 7.97
C THR A 8 30.37 29.71 7.16
N VAL A 9 30.02 30.13 5.93
CA VAL A 9 29.14 29.34 5.07
C VAL A 9 29.81 28.03 4.65
N GLN A 10 31.11 28.06 4.36
CA GLN A 10 31.83 26.87 3.95
C GLN A 10 32.04 25.87 5.10
N ASP A 11 32.29 26.35 6.33
CA ASP A 11 32.39 25.53 7.55
C ASP A 11 31.02 24.93 7.96
N ASP A 12 29.94 25.71 7.81
CA ASP A 12 28.56 25.23 8.03
C ASP A 12 28.15 24.17 6.99
N MET A 13 28.56 24.33 5.72
CA MET A 13 28.32 23.34 4.65
C MET A 13 29.11 22.04 4.88
N LEU A 14 30.37 22.13 5.33
CA LEU A 14 31.19 20.98 5.71
C LEU A 14 30.55 20.20 6.89
N ASN A 15 30.01 20.91 7.89
CA ASN A 15 29.32 20.28 9.01
C ASN A 15 27.98 19.64 8.61
N ARG A 16 27.22 20.25 7.68
CA ARG A 16 25.96 19.67 7.17
C ARG A 16 26.19 18.34 6.47
N GLU A 17 27.13 18.30 5.52
CA GLU A 17 27.44 17.11 4.74
C GLU A 17 27.95 15.97 5.63
N ASP A 18 28.77 16.28 6.63
CA ASP A 18 29.22 15.32 7.63
C ASP A 18 28.05 14.71 8.43
N ILE A 19 27.02 15.50 8.76
CA ILE A 19 25.83 14.98 9.46
C ILE A 19 24.99 14.10 8.52
N LEU A 20 24.82 14.48 7.26
CA LEU A 20 24.09 13.69 6.27
C LEU A 20 24.76 12.34 6.02
N ASN A 21 26.09 12.32 5.89
CA ASN A 21 26.83 11.07 5.70
C ASN A 21 26.73 10.15 6.93
N LYS A 22 26.84 10.70 8.15
CA LYS A 22 26.59 9.93 9.38
C LYS A 22 25.16 9.41 9.45
N ALA A 23 24.19 10.22 9.06
CA ALA A 23 22.79 9.80 9.03
C ALA A 23 22.60 8.65 8.04
N ARG A 24 23.18 8.72 6.84
CA ARG A 24 23.15 7.64 5.85
C ARG A 24 23.65 6.31 6.43
N GLU A 25 24.87 6.30 6.98
CA GLU A 25 25.46 5.10 7.58
C GLU A 25 24.59 4.52 8.71
N VAL A 26 23.98 5.40 9.53
CA VAL A 26 23.08 4.99 10.60
C VAL A 26 21.79 4.38 10.06
N LEU A 27 21.21 4.93 9.01
CA LEU A 27 20.01 4.40 8.37
C LEU A 27 20.29 3.07 7.65
N GLU A 28 21.42 2.94 6.96
CA GLU A 28 21.84 1.67 6.35
C GLU A 28 22.04 0.57 7.40
N SER A 29 22.61 0.93 8.57
CA SER A 29 22.75 -0.01 9.69
C SER A 29 21.40 -0.51 10.23
N TYR A 30 20.32 0.26 10.05
CA TYR A 30 18.97 -0.17 10.40
C TYR A 30 18.53 -1.35 9.54
N ASN A 31 18.76 -1.29 8.22
CA ASN A 31 18.44 -2.38 7.30
C ASN A 31 19.21 -3.66 7.66
N SER A 32 20.51 -3.57 7.89
CA SER A 32 21.33 -4.73 8.26
C SER A 32 20.86 -5.35 9.58
N LEU A 33 20.63 -4.54 10.62
CA LEU A 33 20.16 -5.06 11.90
C LEU A 33 18.74 -5.63 11.79
N PHE A 34 17.89 -5.03 10.96
CA PHE A 34 16.55 -5.54 10.72
C PHE A 34 16.62 -6.88 10.02
N ASN A 35 17.29 -7.00 8.88
CA ASN A 35 17.39 -8.25 8.14
C ASN A 35 18.01 -9.38 8.98
N GLU A 36 19.18 -9.15 9.59
CA GLU A 36 19.88 -10.19 10.36
C GLU A 36 19.16 -10.49 11.69
N GLY A 37 18.74 -9.45 12.41
CA GLY A 37 18.12 -9.59 13.72
C GLY A 37 16.68 -10.08 13.69
N PHE A 38 15.92 -9.73 12.66
CA PHE A 38 14.54 -10.19 12.47
C PHE A 38 14.52 -11.65 12.04
N ASP A 39 15.33 -12.04 11.05
CA ASP A 39 15.33 -13.41 10.52
C ASP A 39 15.72 -14.44 11.57
N GLU A 40 16.77 -14.19 12.36
CA GLU A 40 17.18 -15.11 13.43
C GLU A 40 16.07 -15.32 14.48
N ARG A 41 15.41 -14.24 14.89
CA ARG A 41 14.32 -14.26 15.88
C ARG A 41 13.08 -14.93 15.30
N MET A 42 12.76 -14.66 14.03
CA MET A 42 11.65 -15.28 13.32
C MET A 42 11.86 -16.77 13.10
N ASP A 43 13.08 -17.21 12.82
CA ASP A 43 13.41 -18.64 12.69
C ASP A 43 13.25 -19.39 14.01
N SER A 44 13.66 -18.76 15.11
CA SER A 44 13.42 -19.28 16.47
C SER A 44 11.92 -19.42 16.73
N PHE A 45 11.14 -18.39 16.43
CA PHE A 45 9.69 -18.38 16.61
C PHE A 45 8.98 -19.41 15.72
N LYS A 46 9.32 -19.51 14.42
CA LYS A 46 8.80 -20.51 13.48
C LYS A 46 9.02 -21.93 14.02
N LYS A 47 10.16 -22.22 14.68
CA LYS A 47 10.43 -23.52 15.30
C LYS A 47 9.51 -23.78 16.51
N GLU A 48 9.29 -22.79 17.36
CA GLU A 48 8.37 -22.88 18.51
C GLU A 48 6.93 -23.11 18.05
N ILE A 49 6.49 -22.35 17.07
CA ILE A 49 5.15 -22.40 16.49
C ILE A 49 4.86 -23.76 15.84
N ARG A 50 5.79 -24.29 15.04
CA ARG A 50 5.68 -25.64 14.48
C ARG A 50 5.55 -26.71 15.57
N LYS A 51 6.21 -26.52 16.72
CA LYS A 51 6.12 -27.45 17.86
C LYS A 51 4.72 -27.39 18.49
N LEU A 52 4.17 -26.19 18.67
CA LEU A 52 2.83 -25.98 19.21
C LEU A 52 1.74 -26.58 18.29
N TYR A 53 1.81 -26.29 16.99
CA TYR A 53 0.91 -26.85 15.98
C TYR A 53 0.93 -28.38 15.99
N LYS A 54 2.11 -29.00 15.97
CA LYS A 54 2.26 -30.46 16.04
C LYS A 54 1.66 -31.06 17.33
N GLN A 55 1.72 -30.35 18.45
CA GLN A 55 1.12 -30.82 19.70
C GLN A 55 -0.41 -30.75 19.65
N ASN A 56 -0.99 -29.68 19.11
CA ASN A 56 -2.43 -29.55 18.99
C ASN A 56 -3.01 -30.51 17.95
N MET A 57 -2.38 -30.65 16.78
CA MET A 57 -2.77 -31.64 15.77
C MET A 57 -2.74 -33.09 16.32
N LYS A 58 -1.80 -33.40 17.22
CA LYS A 58 -1.78 -34.69 17.94
C LYS A 58 -2.96 -34.84 18.91
N LYS A 59 -3.39 -33.77 19.59
CA LYS A 59 -4.57 -33.78 20.47
C LYS A 59 -5.85 -33.95 19.65
N PHE A 60 -5.99 -33.20 18.55
CA PHE A 60 -7.10 -33.30 17.60
C PHE A 60 -7.24 -34.73 17.05
N LYS A 61 -6.16 -35.29 16.48
CA LYS A 61 -6.16 -36.69 16.00
C LYS A 61 -6.52 -37.73 17.07
N LYS A 62 -6.23 -37.47 18.35
CA LYS A 62 -6.64 -38.34 19.47
C LYS A 62 -8.15 -38.22 19.75
N ARG A 63 -8.71 -37.02 19.68
CA ARG A 63 -10.16 -36.80 19.82
C ARG A 63 -10.93 -37.47 18.67
N LEU A 64 -10.47 -37.27 17.44
CA LEU A 64 -11.05 -37.86 16.24
C LEU A 64 -11.03 -39.40 16.24
N LYS A 65 -10.02 -40.01 16.85
CA LYS A 65 -9.96 -41.48 17.05
C LYS A 65 -10.93 -41.97 18.13
N LYS A 66 -11.18 -41.17 19.17
CA LYS A 66 -12.16 -41.47 20.22
C LYS A 66 -13.59 -41.30 19.73
N SER A 67 -13.86 -40.30 18.88
CA SER A 67 -15.18 -40.09 18.28
C SER A 67 -15.54 -41.25 17.35
N LYS A 68 -14.62 -41.69 16.49
CA LYS A 68 -14.81 -42.87 15.60
C LYS A 68 -15.05 -44.21 16.30
N THR A 69 -14.82 -44.31 17.61
CA THR A 69 -15.10 -45.53 18.39
C THR A 69 -16.49 -45.54 19.03
N ASN A 70 -17.17 -44.39 19.09
CA ASN A 70 -18.59 -44.28 19.41
C ASN A 70 -19.39 -44.28 18.10
N LYS A 71 -20.29 -45.25 17.93
CA LYS A 71 -20.97 -45.54 16.66
C LYS A 71 -22.16 -44.63 16.34
N ASP A 72 -22.46 -43.66 17.21
CA ASP A 72 -23.58 -42.74 17.05
C ASP A 72 -23.03 -41.31 17.04
N LEU A 73 -22.81 -40.72 15.87
CA LEU A 73 -22.46 -39.31 15.76
C LEU A 73 -23.21 -38.66 14.59
N ASP A 74 -23.95 -37.62 14.99
CA ASP A 74 -24.74 -36.66 14.23
C ASP A 74 -23.82 -35.67 13.49
N ASP A 75 -24.27 -35.11 12.37
CA ASP A 75 -23.51 -34.19 11.50
C ASP A 75 -22.99 -32.94 12.26
N THR A 76 -23.59 -32.62 13.41
CA THR A 76 -23.23 -31.49 14.29
C THR A 76 -21.79 -31.51 14.79
N HIS A 77 -21.20 -32.69 15.05
CA HIS A 77 -19.82 -32.78 15.54
C HIS A 77 -18.76 -32.51 14.47
N ILE A 78 -19.10 -32.64 13.18
CA ILE A 78 -18.18 -32.33 12.08
C ILE A 78 -18.03 -30.81 11.94
N TYR A 79 -19.12 -30.06 12.12
CA TYR A 79 -19.11 -28.59 12.13
C TYR A 79 -18.38 -28.03 13.35
N GLU A 80 -18.59 -28.59 14.55
CA GLU A 80 -17.84 -28.19 15.76
C GLU A 80 -16.32 -28.41 15.63
N ASP A 81 -15.90 -29.54 15.02
CA ASP A 81 -14.48 -29.82 14.78
C ASP A 81 -13.88 -28.88 13.69
N MET A 82 -14.66 -28.45 12.70
CA MET A 82 -14.24 -27.47 11.67
C MET A 82 -14.17 -26.03 12.23
N GLU A 83 -15.12 -25.65 13.09
CA GLU A 83 -15.07 -24.38 13.83
C GLU A 83 -13.86 -24.32 14.78
N ASP A 84 -13.54 -25.43 15.47
CA ASP A 84 -12.36 -25.53 16.35
C ASP A 84 -11.03 -25.39 15.56
N ASP A 85 -10.95 -25.97 14.35
CA ASP A 85 -9.77 -25.85 13.48
C ASP A 85 -9.64 -24.43 12.91
N PHE A 86 -10.74 -23.80 12.46
CA PHE A 86 -10.75 -22.42 11.97
C PHE A 86 -10.39 -21.42 13.07
N ALA A 87 -10.99 -21.55 14.26
CA ALA A 87 -10.68 -20.72 15.43
C ALA A 87 -9.21 -20.91 15.87
N PHE A 88 -8.64 -22.10 15.68
CA PHE A 88 -7.23 -22.33 15.95
C PHE A 88 -6.32 -21.66 14.92
N GLU A 89 -6.66 -21.67 13.63
CA GLU A 89 -5.91 -20.95 12.59
C GLU A 89 -5.98 -19.42 12.78
N GLU A 90 -7.15 -18.88 13.12
CA GLU A 90 -7.32 -17.46 13.43
C GLU A 90 -6.50 -17.04 14.66
N PHE A 91 -6.64 -17.78 15.77
CA PHE A 91 -5.84 -17.55 16.98
C PHE A 91 -4.34 -17.68 16.72
N PHE A 92 -3.95 -18.60 15.84
CA PHE A 92 -2.56 -18.78 15.44
C PHE A 92 -2.07 -17.58 14.63
N HIS A 93 -2.87 -17.08 13.70
CA HIS A 93 -2.56 -15.92 12.88
C HIS A 93 -2.40 -14.66 13.74
N GLU A 94 -3.35 -14.40 14.65
CA GLU A 94 -3.27 -13.27 15.59
C GLU A 94 -2.00 -13.33 16.45
N LYS A 95 -1.69 -14.51 17.01
CA LYS A 95 -0.45 -14.70 17.78
C LYS A 95 0.81 -14.53 16.95
N PHE A 96 0.77 -14.95 15.69
CA PHE A 96 1.89 -14.84 14.77
C PHE A 96 2.17 -13.37 14.45
N LEU A 97 1.13 -12.60 14.07
CA LEU A 97 1.23 -11.17 13.80
C LEU A 97 1.74 -10.40 15.02
N LYS A 98 1.14 -10.63 16.19
CA LYS A 98 1.59 -10.01 17.43
C LYS A 98 3.06 -10.28 17.72
N LYS A 99 3.55 -11.49 17.43
CA LYS A 99 4.96 -11.82 17.66
C LYS A 99 5.89 -11.14 16.67
N ILE A 100 5.47 -10.99 15.42
CA ILE A 100 6.20 -10.18 14.44
C ILE A 100 6.38 -8.77 14.99
N ASP A 101 5.31 -8.14 15.46
CA ASP A 101 5.36 -6.78 16.02
C ASP A 101 6.32 -6.70 17.21
N GLU A 102 6.24 -7.66 18.15
CA GLU A 102 7.18 -7.73 19.27
C GLU A 102 8.64 -7.83 18.82
N ILE A 103 8.93 -8.63 17.80
CA ILE A 103 10.29 -8.80 17.27
C ILE A 103 10.76 -7.51 16.58
N LYS A 104 9.90 -6.88 15.76
CA LYS A 104 10.22 -5.59 15.13
C LYS A 104 10.55 -4.54 16.19
N GLU A 105 9.76 -4.47 17.27
CA GLU A 105 10.01 -3.56 18.40
C GLU A 105 11.33 -3.85 19.12
N GLU A 106 11.64 -5.13 19.40
CA GLU A 106 12.91 -5.51 20.05
C GLU A 106 14.14 -5.10 19.20
N VAL A 107 14.09 -5.36 17.89
CA VAL A 107 15.16 -5.01 16.94
C VAL A 107 15.33 -3.48 16.86
N TYR A 108 14.22 -2.76 16.73
CA TYR A 108 14.21 -1.29 16.73
C TYR A 108 14.83 -0.72 18.00
N ASP A 109 14.46 -1.26 19.17
CA ASP A 109 14.97 -0.81 20.47
C ASP A 109 16.48 -1.06 20.66
N ILE A 110 17.00 -2.14 20.06
CA ILE A 110 18.45 -2.43 20.03
C ILE A 110 19.14 -1.39 19.15
N TRP A 111 18.70 -1.23 17.90
CA TRP A 111 19.28 -0.26 16.97
C TRP A 111 19.34 1.15 17.57
N LYS A 112 18.22 1.59 18.15
CA LYS A 112 18.07 2.90 18.78
C LYS A 112 19.09 3.16 19.91
N LYS A 113 19.47 2.13 20.66
CA LYS A 113 20.41 2.20 21.80
C LYS A 113 21.86 1.92 21.40
N THR A 114 22.10 1.42 20.19
CA THR A 114 23.44 1.14 19.68
C THR A 114 24.28 2.40 19.67
N ARG A 115 25.49 2.32 20.22
CA ARG A 115 26.50 3.37 20.18
C ARG A 115 27.47 3.12 19.04
N LEU A 116 27.75 4.14 18.26
CA LEU A 116 28.63 4.06 17.10
C LEU A 116 29.79 5.02 17.29
N SER A 117 31.02 4.53 17.06
CA SER A 117 32.24 5.33 17.19
C SER A 117 32.22 6.54 16.25
N GLN A 118 31.67 6.41 15.05
CA GLN A 118 31.50 7.50 14.08
C GLN A 118 30.56 8.62 14.56
N LEU A 119 29.72 8.35 15.56
CA LEU A 119 28.84 9.33 16.22
C LEU A 119 29.48 9.95 17.47
N GLY A 120 30.77 9.67 17.74
CA GLY A 120 31.46 10.12 18.95
C GLY A 120 30.95 9.42 20.21
N ASP A 121 30.74 8.10 20.12
CA ASP A 121 30.19 7.22 21.17
C ASP A 121 28.77 7.59 21.65
N LYS A 122 28.06 8.44 20.90
CA LYS A 122 26.63 8.66 21.06
C LYS A 122 25.85 7.46 20.56
N SER A 123 24.70 7.23 21.17
CA SER A 123 23.68 6.33 20.63
C SER A 123 22.99 6.92 19.41
N VAL A 124 22.38 6.06 18.59
CA VAL A 124 21.55 6.48 17.44
C VAL A 124 20.44 7.45 17.89
N GLU A 125 19.78 7.16 19.02
CA GLU A 125 18.76 8.05 19.59
C GLU A 125 19.33 9.42 19.96
N GLU A 126 20.49 9.47 20.63
CA GLU A 126 21.14 10.73 21.01
C GLU A 126 21.56 11.56 19.78
N PHE A 127 22.00 10.89 18.71
CA PHE A 127 22.33 11.54 17.45
C PHE A 127 21.11 12.23 16.82
N PHE A 128 20.04 11.49 16.52
CA PHE A 128 18.86 12.07 15.87
C PHE A 128 18.16 13.12 16.75
N LYS A 129 18.11 12.92 18.07
CA LYS A 129 17.54 13.93 18.98
C LYS A 129 18.31 15.25 18.99
N SER A 130 19.60 15.22 18.66
CA SER A 130 20.46 16.42 18.61
C SER A 130 20.32 17.26 17.34
N ILE A 131 19.53 16.80 16.35
CA ILE A 131 19.32 17.52 15.09
C ILE A 131 18.25 18.59 15.26
N ASP A 132 18.65 19.83 15.52
CA ASP A 132 17.72 20.96 15.73
C ASP A 132 17.48 21.79 14.45
N ASP A 133 18.19 21.49 13.37
CA ASP A 133 17.94 22.04 12.04
C ASP A 133 16.82 21.23 11.35
N LEU A 134 15.66 21.88 11.15
CA LEU A 134 14.50 21.28 10.51
C LEU A 134 14.75 20.93 9.03
N ASP A 135 15.47 21.77 8.28
CA ASP A 135 15.81 21.48 6.89
C ASP A 135 16.68 20.22 6.80
N LEU A 136 17.66 20.10 7.71
CA LEU A 136 18.52 18.93 7.79
C LEU A 136 17.74 17.66 8.16
N LEU A 137 16.82 17.76 9.11
CA LEU A 137 15.97 16.62 9.48
C LEU A 137 15.08 16.15 8.32
N ILE A 138 14.56 17.07 7.52
CA ILE A 138 13.77 16.74 6.33
C ILE A 138 14.61 16.02 5.28
N GLU A 139 15.84 16.47 5.03
CA GLU A 139 16.74 15.75 4.10
C GLU A 139 17.04 14.33 4.58
N ILE A 140 17.24 14.14 5.89
CA ILE A 140 17.43 12.81 6.50
C ILE A 140 16.17 11.95 6.36
N LEU A 141 14.98 12.52 6.48
CA LEU A 141 13.71 11.82 6.28
C LEU A 141 13.52 11.40 4.81
N CYS A 142 13.79 12.29 3.85
CA CYS A 142 13.75 11.94 2.42
C CYS A 142 14.75 10.83 2.09
N MET A 143 15.96 10.90 2.66
CA MET A 143 16.97 9.85 2.52
C MET A 143 16.47 8.53 3.12
N GLY A 144 15.91 8.56 4.33
CA GLY A 144 15.35 7.39 5.00
C GLY A 144 14.22 6.74 4.21
N ALA A 145 13.37 7.53 3.57
CA ALA A 145 12.26 7.03 2.74
C ALA A 145 12.72 6.17 1.55
N VAL A 146 13.96 6.37 1.06
CA VAL A 146 14.50 5.64 -0.10
C VAL A 146 15.48 4.55 0.33
N ILE A 147 16.29 4.80 1.36
CA ILE A 147 17.31 3.85 1.81
C ILE A 147 16.70 2.70 2.61
N ILE A 148 15.67 2.96 3.41
CA ILE A 148 15.18 1.98 4.37
C ILE A 148 14.19 1.04 3.70
N HIS A 149 14.42 -0.27 3.85
CA HIS A 149 13.57 -1.28 3.22
C HIS A 149 12.27 -1.54 3.99
N GLU A 150 12.23 -1.13 5.25
CA GLU A 150 11.08 -1.21 6.16
C GLU A 150 10.49 0.19 6.41
N ASP A 151 9.69 0.36 7.46
CA ASP A 151 9.22 1.68 7.86
C ASP A 151 10.36 2.56 8.39
N VAL A 152 10.32 3.84 8.03
CA VAL A 152 11.27 4.83 8.52
C VAL A 152 11.27 4.87 10.05
N PRO A 153 12.44 4.83 10.71
CA PRO A 153 12.55 4.80 12.16
C PRO A 153 11.74 5.89 12.84
N ARG A 154 10.79 5.49 13.71
CA ARG A 154 9.87 6.41 14.41
C ARG A 154 10.56 7.56 15.16
N ILE A 155 11.84 7.41 15.52
CA ILE A 155 12.61 8.45 16.20
C ILE A 155 12.75 9.72 15.35
N LEU A 156 12.80 9.58 14.01
CA LEU A 156 12.86 10.71 13.09
C LEU A 156 11.52 11.46 13.08
N ALA A 157 10.40 10.73 12.97
CA ALA A 157 9.07 11.32 13.06
C ALA A 157 8.81 11.95 14.44
N GLU A 158 9.17 11.27 15.53
CA GLU A 158 9.10 11.79 16.90
C GLU A 158 9.87 13.10 17.06
N LYS A 159 11.09 13.17 16.50
CA LYS A 159 11.89 14.40 16.49
C LYS A 159 11.22 15.48 15.66
N LEU A 160 10.72 15.15 14.47
CA LEU A 160 10.02 16.08 13.59
C LEU A 160 8.78 16.69 14.26
N TYR A 161 8.03 15.89 15.03
CA TYR A 161 6.85 16.36 15.75
C TYR A 161 7.18 17.42 16.81
N THR A 162 8.43 17.50 17.29
CA THR A 162 8.86 18.55 18.22
C THR A 162 8.89 19.95 17.61
N PHE A 163 8.91 20.06 16.28
CA PHE A 163 8.84 21.34 15.54
C PHE A 163 7.39 21.82 15.35
N GLY A 164 6.39 21.06 15.79
CA GLY A 164 4.98 21.45 15.74
C GLY A 164 4.49 21.75 14.32
N GLU A 165 3.81 22.89 14.14
CA GLU A 165 3.21 23.26 12.85
C GLU A 165 4.26 23.59 11.78
N GLU A 166 5.45 24.06 12.16
CA GLU A 166 6.54 24.31 11.22
C GLU A 166 7.01 23.01 10.57
N GLY A 167 7.10 21.93 11.36
CA GLY A 167 7.38 20.58 10.86
C GLY A 167 6.34 20.11 9.83
N ILE A 168 5.05 20.33 10.10
CA ILE A 168 3.97 20.00 9.13
C ILE A 168 4.20 20.77 7.83
N ASN A 169 4.39 22.09 7.89
CA ASN A 169 4.59 22.92 6.71
C ASN A 169 5.79 22.45 5.88
N LYS A 170 6.87 22.04 6.55
CA LYS A 170 8.08 21.61 5.88
C LYS A 170 7.92 20.26 5.18
N VAL A 171 7.22 19.31 5.79
CA VAL A 171 6.85 18.04 5.14
C VAL A 171 6.00 18.29 3.89
N ILE A 172 5.02 19.20 4.00
CA ILE A 172 4.17 19.57 2.86
C ILE A 172 5.01 20.19 1.73
N GLU A 173 5.90 21.11 2.06
CA GLU A 173 6.71 21.83 1.08
C GLU A 173 7.77 20.95 0.40
N LYS A 174 8.38 20.02 1.14
CA LYS A 174 9.61 19.33 0.71
C LYS A 174 9.45 17.84 0.42
N MET A 175 8.39 17.21 0.92
CA MET A 175 8.20 15.76 0.78
C MET A 175 6.90 15.41 0.05
N LEU A 176 5.81 16.13 0.35
CA LEU A 176 4.48 15.85 -0.21
C LEU A 176 4.22 16.64 -1.51
N ASP A 177 5.08 16.47 -2.49
CA ASP A 177 4.97 17.12 -3.80
C ASP A 177 4.98 16.09 -4.93
N VAL A 178 4.02 16.21 -5.86
CA VAL A 178 3.89 15.30 -7.01
C VAL A 178 5.07 15.37 -7.98
N SER A 179 5.91 16.40 -7.91
CA SER A 179 7.18 16.47 -8.65
C SER A 179 8.13 15.33 -8.29
N HIS A 180 8.02 14.77 -7.08
CA HIS A 180 8.75 13.55 -6.72
C HIS A 180 8.32 12.34 -7.56
N ILE A 181 7.05 12.30 -7.96
CA ILE A 181 6.48 11.23 -8.77
C ILE A 181 6.81 11.45 -10.24
N THR A 182 6.63 12.67 -10.76
CA THR A 182 6.91 12.97 -12.17
C THR A 182 8.39 12.86 -12.51
N ALA A 183 9.29 13.28 -11.61
CA ALA A 183 10.72 13.12 -11.78
C ALA A 183 11.13 11.63 -11.81
N TYR A 184 10.56 10.82 -10.91
CA TYR A 184 10.80 9.39 -10.86
C TYR A 184 10.35 8.71 -12.16
N TYR A 185 9.10 8.94 -12.56
CA TYR A 185 8.54 8.36 -13.79
C TYR A 185 9.36 8.78 -15.02
N SER A 186 9.74 10.07 -15.11
CA SER A 186 10.58 10.56 -16.22
C SER A 186 11.96 9.91 -16.24
N LYS A 187 12.58 9.66 -15.08
CA LYS A 187 13.87 8.97 -14.97
C LYS A 187 13.77 7.54 -15.50
N ILE A 188 12.73 6.79 -15.11
CA ILE A 188 12.54 5.41 -15.59
C ILE A 188 12.22 5.41 -17.09
N LYS A 189 11.33 6.30 -17.56
CA LYS A 189 10.98 6.41 -18.98
C LYS A 189 12.22 6.62 -19.84
N ASN A 190 13.11 7.55 -19.46
CA ASN A 190 14.37 7.79 -20.16
C ASN A 190 15.29 6.56 -20.16
N ILE A 191 15.38 5.82 -19.06
CA ILE A 191 16.19 4.59 -18.99
C ILE A 191 15.64 3.54 -19.95
N PHE A 192 14.31 3.36 -19.97
CA PHE A 192 13.65 2.43 -20.87
C PHE A 192 13.88 2.79 -22.34
N GLU A 193 13.67 4.05 -22.71
CA GLU A 193 13.88 4.57 -24.07
C GLU A 193 15.35 4.42 -24.53
N SER A 194 16.31 4.70 -23.64
CA SER A 194 17.75 4.53 -23.96
C SER A 194 18.13 3.08 -24.22
N ASN A 195 17.52 2.13 -23.51
CA ASN A 195 17.78 0.69 -23.70
C ASN A 195 17.11 0.12 -24.96
N THR A 196 16.07 0.76 -25.48
CA THR A 196 15.42 0.35 -26.74
C THR A 196 16.21 0.79 -27.98
N ASP A 197 16.93 1.92 -27.92
CA ASP A 197 17.77 2.39 -29.03
C ASP A 197 18.99 1.50 -29.30
N ASP A 198 19.57 0.89 -28.26
CA ASP A 198 20.74 -0.01 -28.39
C ASP A 198 20.38 -1.40 -28.95
N LYS A 199 19.12 -1.86 -28.82
CA LYS A 199 18.67 -3.14 -29.40
C LYS A 199 18.56 -3.12 -30.93
N HIS A 200 18.60 -1.95 -31.57
CA HIS A 200 18.65 -1.82 -33.03
C HIS A 200 20.06 -1.93 -33.64
N GLN A 201 21.10 -2.21 -32.83
CA GLN A 201 22.47 -2.46 -33.30
C GLN A 201 23.02 -3.88 -33.09
N GLU A 202 22.21 -4.85 -32.65
CA GLU A 202 22.64 -6.26 -32.63
C GLU A 202 22.19 -7.03 -33.88
N SER A 203 22.75 -6.63 -35.03
CA SER A 203 23.05 -7.59 -36.10
C SER A 203 24.55 -7.65 -36.24
N ASP A 204 25.12 -8.83 -36.00
CA ASP A 204 26.55 -9.15 -35.98
C ASP A 204 27.23 -8.91 -34.63
N LEU A 205 27.07 -9.85 -33.71
CA LEU A 205 28.20 -10.57 -33.10
C LEU A 205 27.66 -11.78 -32.33
N LYS A 206 27.89 -12.97 -32.90
CA LYS A 206 27.86 -14.22 -32.16
C LYS A 206 29.15 -14.29 -31.34
N ASP A 207 28.99 -14.86 -30.15
CA ASP A 207 30.00 -15.52 -29.32
C ASP A 207 30.61 -14.70 -28.16
N GLU A 208 30.74 -15.43 -27.05
CA GLU A 208 31.52 -15.13 -25.85
C GLU A 208 30.90 -14.26 -24.72
N SER A 209 30.27 -14.99 -23.80
CA SER A 209 30.47 -14.95 -22.35
C SER A 209 31.38 -13.86 -21.73
N LYS A 210 30.86 -13.25 -20.65
CA LYS A 210 31.55 -12.53 -19.57
C LYS A 210 32.34 -11.28 -19.99
N ALA A 211 31.79 -10.11 -19.64
CA ALA A 211 32.57 -8.91 -19.36
C ALA A 211 31.85 -8.07 -18.30
N ASP A 212 32.36 -8.18 -17.07
CA ASP A 212 32.67 -7.09 -16.14
C ASP A 212 31.71 -5.89 -16.06
N VAL A 213 30.79 -5.97 -15.11
CA VAL A 213 30.18 -4.81 -14.46
C VAL A 213 31.16 -4.33 -13.38
N ASP A 214 32.23 -3.67 -13.81
CA ASP A 214 33.11 -2.88 -12.94
C ASP A 214 33.15 -1.45 -13.52
N ASP A 215 32.21 -0.61 -13.09
CA ASP A 215 32.44 0.84 -13.08
C ASP A 215 31.92 1.42 -11.76
N GLU A 216 32.87 1.64 -10.85
CA GLU A 216 32.69 2.23 -9.53
C GLU A 216 32.23 3.70 -9.67
N SER A 217 30.92 3.93 -9.56
CA SER A 217 30.38 5.21 -9.11
C SER A 217 29.24 4.97 -8.11
N HIS A 218 29.59 4.64 -6.87
CA HIS A 218 28.67 4.58 -5.73
C HIS A 218 28.05 5.95 -5.34
N ALA A 219 28.00 6.92 -6.25
CA ALA A 219 27.49 8.27 -6.02
C ALA A 219 26.01 8.46 -6.44
N ASP A 220 25.47 7.58 -7.30
CA ASP A 220 24.12 7.72 -7.87
C ASP A 220 23.07 6.76 -7.27
N GLU A 221 23.46 5.90 -6.32
CA GLU A 221 22.63 4.78 -5.85
C GLU A 221 21.45 5.22 -4.96
N TYR A 222 21.43 6.48 -4.47
CA TYR A 222 20.36 6.99 -3.58
C TYR A 222 20.01 8.46 -3.83
N ASP A 223 19.71 8.82 -5.08
CA ASP A 223 19.10 10.13 -5.36
C ASP A 223 17.65 10.16 -4.87
N TYR A 224 17.47 10.55 -3.60
CA TYR A 224 16.15 10.72 -3.00
C TYR A 224 15.39 11.92 -3.58
N LYS A 225 16.08 12.82 -4.30
CA LYS A 225 15.41 13.94 -4.97
C LYS A 225 14.66 13.38 -6.16
N GLY A 226 13.35 13.54 -6.16
CA GLY A 226 12.55 13.01 -7.27
C GLY A 226 12.20 11.53 -7.16
N HIS A 227 12.16 10.92 -5.96
CA HIS A 227 11.69 9.54 -5.78
C HIS A 227 10.27 9.47 -5.20
N PHE A 228 9.41 8.62 -5.78
CA PHE A 228 8.01 8.47 -5.37
C PHE A 228 7.79 7.95 -3.92
N LEU A 229 8.82 7.37 -3.28
CA LEU A 229 8.73 6.89 -1.89
C LEU A 229 8.71 8.05 -0.88
N VAL A 230 9.27 9.20 -1.26
CA VAL A 230 9.30 10.40 -0.41
C VAL A 230 7.88 10.90 -0.09
N PRO A 231 6.96 11.11 -1.06
CA PRO A 231 5.59 11.50 -0.73
C PRO A 231 4.80 10.41 -0.01
N LEU A 232 5.07 9.12 -0.24
CA LEU A 232 4.45 8.04 0.54
C LEU A 232 4.82 8.13 2.02
N GLU A 233 6.10 8.34 2.31
CA GLU A 233 6.56 8.53 3.68
C GLU A 233 5.98 9.83 4.28
N ALA A 234 5.88 10.90 3.50
CA ALA A 234 5.25 12.14 3.93
C ALA A 234 3.80 11.93 4.40
N ILE A 235 3.01 11.13 3.68
CA ILE A 235 1.63 10.78 4.05
C ILE A 235 1.60 10.05 5.40
N LYS A 236 2.46 9.04 5.60
CA LYS A 236 2.58 8.29 6.86
C LYS A 236 2.89 9.23 8.03
N ILE A 237 3.91 10.08 7.87
CA ILE A 237 4.34 11.04 8.89
C ILE A 237 3.18 12.02 9.22
N LEU A 238 2.50 12.56 8.21
CA LEU A 238 1.33 13.43 8.38
C LEU A 238 0.20 12.75 9.16
N GLY A 239 0.01 11.45 8.99
CA GLY A 239 -0.93 10.63 9.75
C GLY A 239 -0.73 10.71 11.27
N GLY A 240 0.52 10.81 11.72
CA GLY A 240 0.86 10.85 13.15
C GLY A 240 0.62 12.20 13.84
N TRP A 241 0.46 13.30 13.11
CA TRP A 241 0.18 14.62 13.71
C TRP A 241 -1.24 14.77 14.23
N ARG A 242 -2.19 13.95 13.75
CA ARG A 242 -3.59 13.95 14.22
C ARG A 242 -4.26 15.33 14.16
N THR A 243 -4.00 16.08 13.08
CA THR A 243 -4.61 17.40 12.86
C THR A 243 -5.50 17.41 11.62
N GLU A 244 -6.46 18.33 11.61
CA GLU A 244 -7.29 18.56 10.43
C GLU A 244 -6.45 19.08 9.24
N LYS A 245 -5.40 19.86 9.51
CA LYS A 245 -4.47 20.35 8.48
C LYS A 245 -3.81 19.20 7.75
N SER A 246 -3.25 18.23 8.50
CA SER A 246 -2.66 17.01 7.94
C SER A 246 -3.67 16.24 7.09
N ALA A 247 -4.91 16.08 7.56
CA ALA A 247 -5.95 15.39 6.81
C ALA A 247 -6.30 16.09 5.49
N ASN A 248 -6.51 17.42 5.51
CA ASN A 248 -6.78 18.18 4.29
C ASN A 248 -5.63 18.03 3.28
N THR A 249 -4.38 18.12 3.74
CA THR A 249 -3.22 18.01 2.85
C THR A 249 -3.07 16.63 2.23
N ILE A 250 -3.32 15.54 2.98
CA ILE A 250 -3.33 14.18 2.41
C ILE A 250 -4.40 14.04 1.33
N ILE A 251 -5.62 14.55 1.59
CA ILE A 251 -6.73 14.48 0.64
C ILE A 251 -6.44 15.32 -0.62
N GLU A 252 -5.90 16.52 -0.46
CA GLU A 252 -5.49 17.37 -1.58
C GLU A 252 -4.39 16.73 -2.42
N PHE A 253 -3.44 16.02 -1.78
CA PHE A 253 -2.40 15.29 -2.49
C PHE A 253 -2.97 14.12 -3.29
N LEU A 254 -3.84 13.29 -2.70
CA LEU A 254 -4.48 12.17 -3.41
C LEU A 254 -5.21 12.65 -4.67
N LYS A 255 -5.94 13.76 -4.57
CA LYS A 255 -6.58 14.35 -5.75
C LYS A 255 -5.57 14.75 -6.82
N LYS A 256 -4.50 15.45 -6.44
CA LYS A 256 -3.44 15.83 -7.40
C LYS A 256 -2.76 14.63 -8.03
N PHE A 257 -2.63 13.53 -7.29
CA PHE A 257 -2.08 12.28 -7.79
C PHE A 257 -3.03 11.62 -8.81
N GLN A 258 -4.34 11.60 -8.53
CA GLN A 258 -5.34 11.15 -9.50
C GLN A 258 -5.31 12.00 -10.78
N ASP A 259 -5.31 13.33 -10.65
CA ASP A 259 -5.21 14.27 -11.78
C ASP A 259 -3.94 14.01 -12.61
N LEU A 260 -2.83 13.62 -11.96
CA LEU A 260 -1.57 13.29 -12.63
C LEU A 260 -1.64 11.95 -13.38
N ARG A 261 -2.26 10.94 -12.79
CA ARG A 261 -2.44 9.62 -13.42
C ARG A 261 -3.26 9.74 -14.71
N GLU A 262 -4.40 10.42 -14.64
CA GLU A 262 -5.26 10.67 -15.81
C GLU A 262 -4.53 11.44 -16.92
N TYR A 263 -3.65 12.37 -16.53
CA TYR A 263 -2.80 13.07 -17.49
C TYR A 263 -1.89 12.10 -18.24
N TYR A 264 -1.15 11.22 -17.56
CA TYR A 264 -0.24 10.28 -18.22
C TYR A 264 -0.97 9.22 -19.05
N GLU A 265 -2.08 8.67 -18.57
CA GLU A 265 -2.93 7.75 -19.35
C GLU A 265 -3.40 8.41 -20.66
N SER A 266 -3.76 9.70 -20.60
CA SER A 266 -4.16 10.45 -21.79
C SER A 266 -3.01 10.70 -22.77
N VAL A 267 -1.77 10.86 -22.26
CA VAL A 267 -0.58 11.06 -23.10
C VAL A 267 -0.23 9.76 -23.81
N GLU A 268 -0.20 8.64 -23.09
CA GLU A 268 0.09 7.30 -23.62
C GLU A 268 -0.92 6.91 -24.72
N SER A 269 -2.23 7.09 -24.44
CA SER A 269 -3.29 6.85 -25.43
C SER A 269 -3.10 7.67 -26.72
N ASN A 270 -2.57 8.90 -26.62
CA ASN A 270 -2.30 9.75 -27.77
C ASN A 270 -1.01 9.39 -28.53
N GLU A 271 -0.02 8.80 -27.85
CA GLU A 271 1.21 8.27 -28.47
C GLU A 271 0.91 6.99 -29.26
N GLU A 272 0.10 6.08 -28.71
CA GLU A 272 -0.38 4.88 -29.40
C GLU A 272 -1.17 5.22 -30.68
N LEU A 273 -2.06 6.22 -30.62
CA LEU A 273 -2.82 6.69 -31.80
C LEU A 273 -1.94 7.34 -32.88
N LYS A 274 -0.72 7.78 -32.57
CA LYS A 274 0.26 8.29 -33.54
C LYS A 274 1.12 7.18 -34.14
N GLY A 275 1.25 6.04 -33.46
CA GLY A 275 2.08 4.90 -33.87
C GLY A 275 1.61 4.15 -35.10
N ASP A 276 0.45 4.47 -35.69
CA ASP A 276 -0.19 3.61 -36.68
C ASP A 276 -0.87 4.34 -37.86
N LYS A 277 -0.15 5.26 -38.52
CA LYS A 277 -0.57 5.81 -39.83
C LYS A 277 0.49 5.93 -40.93
N ASP A 278 1.77 5.82 -40.62
CA ASP A 278 2.82 5.98 -41.62
C ASP A 278 3.67 4.71 -41.72
N ASN A 279 3.42 3.93 -42.78
CA ASN A 279 4.17 2.77 -43.30
C ASN A 279 3.73 1.37 -42.83
N TYR A 280 2.65 0.85 -43.42
CA TYR A 280 2.73 -0.41 -44.17
C TYR A 280 1.78 -0.30 -45.37
N GLU A 281 2.32 0.05 -46.54
CA GLU A 281 1.66 -0.31 -47.80
C GLU A 281 1.56 -1.84 -47.81
N ILE A 282 0.34 -2.37 -47.72
CA ILE A 282 0.07 -3.79 -47.90
C ILE A 282 0.38 -4.10 -49.37
N GLU A 283 1.62 -4.51 -49.66
CA GLU A 283 1.93 -5.24 -50.88
C GLU A 283 1.28 -6.62 -50.76
N ASP A 284 0.16 -6.76 -51.46
CA ASP A 284 -0.55 -8.00 -51.72
C ASP A 284 0.42 -9.01 -52.38
N SER A 285 1.09 -9.80 -51.55
CA SER A 285 1.79 -11.01 -51.97
C SER A 285 1.20 -12.18 -51.20
N GLY A 286 0.35 -12.94 -51.91
CA GLY A 286 -0.20 -14.18 -51.41
C GLY A 286 0.91 -15.18 -51.13
N ASP A 287 0.94 -15.70 -49.91
CA ASP A 287 0.66 -17.10 -49.63
C ASP A 287 0.52 -17.27 -48.11
N SER A 288 -0.24 -18.27 -47.74
CA SER A 288 -0.87 -18.51 -46.44
C SER A 288 0.07 -18.92 -45.31
N GLU A 289 -0.41 -18.61 -44.10
CA GLU A 289 -0.16 -19.27 -42.80
C GLU A 289 1.19 -18.98 -42.10
N ASP A 290 1.08 -18.62 -40.82
CA ASP A 290 2.11 -18.52 -39.78
C ASP A 290 2.92 -17.21 -39.65
N ILE A 291 2.25 -16.09 -39.35
CA ILE A 291 2.85 -14.98 -38.58
C ILE A 291 1.80 -14.49 -37.54
N GLU A 292 1.50 -15.34 -36.57
CA GLU A 292 1.02 -14.90 -35.25
C GLU A 292 2.17 -15.16 -34.28
N ASP A 293 3.24 -14.37 -34.34
CA ASP A 293 4.25 -14.32 -33.28
C ASP A 293 4.80 -12.89 -33.20
N ASP A 294 4.58 -12.29 -32.03
CA ASP A 294 5.37 -11.25 -31.37
C ASP A 294 5.46 -9.86 -32.02
N ILE A 295 4.37 -9.09 -31.95
CA ILE A 295 4.50 -7.65 -31.68
C ILE A 295 4.25 -7.46 -30.17
N GLU A 296 5.32 -7.60 -29.38
CA GLU A 296 5.33 -7.17 -27.98
C GLU A 296 5.15 -5.65 -27.97
N TYR A 297 3.90 -5.20 -27.76
CA TYR A 297 3.58 -3.80 -27.54
C TYR A 297 4.28 -3.39 -26.24
N ASN A 298 5.46 -2.77 -26.35
CA ASN A 298 6.15 -2.14 -25.23
C ASN A 298 5.38 -0.87 -24.83
N SER A 299 4.23 -1.04 -24.18
CA SER A 299 3.55 0.07 -23.51
C SER A 299 4.31 0.35 -22.21
N PHE A 300 4.79 1.58 -22.06
CA PHE A 300 5.44 2.06 -20.84
C PHE A 300 4.37 2.78 -20.00
N ALA A 301 3.42 2.04 -19.44
CA ALA A 301 2.29 2.65 -18.76
C ALA A 301 2.69 3.19 -17.37
N PHE A 302 2.14 4.34 -16.98
CA PHE A 302 2.39 4.94 -15.67
C PHE A 302 2.20 3.96 -14.50
N ASP A 303 1.13 3.19 -14.55
CA ASP A 303 0.73 2.24 -13.51
C ASP A 303 1.64 1.00 -13.42
N ASP A 304 2.41 0.69 -14.48
CA ASP A 304 3.36 -0.43 -14.45
C ASP A 304 4.53 -0.17 -13.49
N TYR A 305 4.80 1.11 -13.21
CA TYR A 305 5.95 1.55 -12.42
C TYR A 305 5.57 2.19 -11.10
N ILE A 306 4.36 2.74 -11.01
CA ILE A 306 3.86 3.40 -9.81
C ILE A 306 2.48 2.84 -9.50
N ASP A 307 2.43 1.88 -8.57
CA ASP A 307 1.20 1.28 -8.09
C ASP A 307 0.29 2.35 -7.46
N PRO A 308 -0.84 2.72 -8.09
CA PRO A 308 -1.74 3.75 -7.57
C PRO A 308 -2.37 3.35 -6.24
N THR A 309 -2.59 2.04 -6.04
CA THR A 309 -3.22 1.51 -4.83
C THR A 309 -2.34 1.76 -3.60
N LEU A 310 -1.01 1.83 -3.78
CA LEU A 310 -0.07 2.14 -2.70
C LEU A 310 -0.32 3.53 -2.09
N PHE A 311 -0.61 4.53 -2.92
CA PHE A 311 -0.93 5.88 -2.45
C PHE A 311 -2.30 5.93 -1.79
N GLY A 312 -3.30 5.28 -2.39
CA GLY A 312 -4.65 5.18 -1.83
C GLY A 312 -4.67 4.53 -0.44
N ASP A 313 -4.01 3.39 -0.29
CA ASP A 313 -3.90 2.64 0.97
C ASP A 313 -3.13 3.41 2.04
N THR A 314 -1.99 4.00 1.66
CA THR A 314 -1.17 4.80 2.59
C THR A 314 -1.94 6.00 3.11
N ALA A 315 -2.68 6.69 2.23
CA ALA A 315 -3.51 7.82 2.60
C ALA A 315 -4.71 7.41 3.46
N ARG A 316 -5.40 6.31 3.12
CA ARG A 316 -6.47 5.73 3.94
C ARG A 316 -5.98 5.49 5.37
N ASP A 317 -4.84 4.82 5.52
CA ASP A 317 -4.31 4.42 6.83
C ASP A 317 -3.79 5.61 7.63
N ALA A 318 -3.19 6.61 6.97
CA ALA A 318 -2.83 7.87 7.60
C ALA A 318 -4.06 8.65 8.07
N LEU A 319 -5.13 8.73 7.28
CA LEU A 319 -6.39 9.39 7.64
C LEU A 319 -7.08 8.67 8.82
N ILE A 320 -7.10 7.34 8.84
CA ILE A 320 -7.57 6.55 9.99
C ILE A 320 -6.72 6.86 11.22
N SER A 321 -5.41 6.94 11.07
CA SER A 321 -4.48 7.26 12.16
C SER A 321 -4.71 8.66 12.73
N ILE A 322 -5.09 9.64 11.90
CA ILE A 322 -5.50 10.97 12.34
C ILE A 322 -6.75 10.88 13.23
N GLY A 323 -7.76 10.11 12.82
CA GLY A 323 -8.98 9.85 13.59
C GLY A 323 -10.04 10.94 13.44
N GLU A 324 -10.68 11.35 14.53
CA GLU A 324 -11.78 12.34 14.53
C GLU A 324 -11.47 13.63 13.72
N PRO A 325 -10.27 14.22 13.78
CA PRO A 325 -9.94 15.41 12.98
C PRO A 325 -10.03 15.22 11.47
N ALA A 326 -9.98 13.98 10.95
CA ALA A 326 -10.12 13.71 9.52
C ALA A 326 -11.60 13.71 9.05
N ILE A 327 -12.58 13.57 9.95
CA ILE A 327 -14.00 13.42 9.60
C ILE A 327 -14.51 14.62 8.78
N ARG A 328 -14.24 15.85 9.24
CA ARG A 328 -14.72 17.06 8.56
C ARG A 328 -14.08 17.24 7.17
N PRO A 329 -12.75 17.12 6.99
CA PRO A 329 -12.12 17.08 5.67
C PRO A 329 -12.70 16.02 4.73
N LEU A 330 -12.86 14.79 5.22
CA LEU A 330 -13.42 13.68 4.44
C LEU A 330 -14.85 13.98 3.98
N LEU A 331 -15.72 14.40 4.90
CA LEU A 331 -17.10 14.77 4.58
C LEU A 331 -17.15 15.93 3.58
N ASN A 332 -16.27 16.93 3.75
CA ASN A 332 -16.25 18.10 2.86
C ASN A 332 -15.99 17.71 1.39
N VAL A 333 -15.11 16.74 1.14
CA VAL A 333 -14.81 16.27 -0.22
C VAL A 333 -15.90 15.34 -0.72
N LEU A 334 -16.19 14.27 0.02
CA LEU A 334 -17.12 13.22 -0.41
C LEU A 334 -18.55 13.74 -0.62
N THR A 335 -19.03 14.67 0.21
CA THR A 335 -20.41 15.19 0.05
C THR A 335 -20.54 16.15 -1.13
N LYS A 336 -19.47 16.88 -1.47
CA LYS A 336 -19.43 17.88 -2.56
C LYS A 336 -19.06 17.29 -3.91
N ALA A 337 -18.52 16.08 -3.95
CA ALA A 337 -18.23 15.36 -5.17
C ALA A 337 -19.49 15.24 -6.05
N THR A 338 -19.34 15.62 -7.32
CA THR A 338 -20.36 15.46 -8.37
C THR A 338 -20.24 14.13 -9.07
N GLU A 339 -19.01 13.63 -9.18
CA GLU A 339 -18.63 12.33 -9.70
C GLU A 339 -17.63 11.73 -8.69
N TYR A 340 -17.61 10.41 -8.59
CA TYR A 340 -16.67 9.71 -7.75
C TYR A 340 -15.68 8.97 -8.65
N GLU A 341 -14.44 9.00 -8.21
CA GLU A 341 -13.25 8.40 -8.83
C GLU A 341 -12.61 7.48 -7.79
N GLU A 342 -11.66 6.66 -8.21
CA GLU A 342 -11.01 5.65 -7.36
C GLU A 342 -10.49 6.24 -6.03
N TYR A 343 -9.85 7.42 -6.06
CA TYR A 343 -9.31 8.01 -4.82
C TYR A 343 -10.41 8.27 -3.76
N HIS A 344 -11.67 8.50 -4.16
CA HIS A 344 -12.78 8.70 -3.24
C HIS A 344 -13.15 7.42 -2.48
N GLU A 345 -12.85 6.24 -3.01
CA GLU A 345 -13.06 4.97 -2.34
C GLU A 345 -12.22 4.87 -1.07
N TYR A 346 -10.91 5.17 -1.17
CA TYR A 346 -10.00 5.17 -0.02
C TYR A 346 -10.44 6.18 1.05
N LEU A 347 -10.95 7.35 0.64
CA LEU A 347 -11.52 8.34 1.54
C LEU A 347 -12.80 7.82 2.24
N ALA A 348 -13.67 7.12 1.52
CA ALA A 348 -14.88 6.52 2.07
C ALA A 348 -14.56 5.39 3.05
N MET A 349 -13.57 4.54 2.73
CA MET A 349 -13.07 3.49 3.62
C MET A 349 -12.54 4.08 4.94
N ALA A 350 -11.71 5.13 4.85
CA ALA A 350 -11.22 5.85 6.02
C ALA A 350 -12.39 6.42 6.84
N LEU A 351 -13.35 7.08 6.18
CA LEU A 351 -14.53 7.65 6.84
C LEU A 351 -15.39 6.58 7.52
N ALA A 352 -15.59 5.42 6.90
CA ALA A 352 -16.35 4.31 7.45
C ALA A 352 -15.69 3.76 8.72
N LYS A 353 -14.37 3.53 8.68
CA LYS A 353 -13.59 2.99 9.80
C LYS A 353 -13.50 3.97 10.97
N ILE A 354 -13.30 5.26 10.70
CA ILE A 354 -13.36 6.32 11.73
C ILE A 354 -14.80 6.43 12.27
N GLY A 355 -15.80 6.47 11.39
CA GLY A 355 -17.21 6.62 11.72
C GLY A 355 -17.79 5.45 12.52
N LYS A 356 -17.20 4.25 12.43
CA LYS A 356 -17.53 3.12 13.28
C LYS A 356 -17.39 3.46 14.77
N ILE A 357 -16.37 4.25 15.12
CA ILE A 357 -16.10 4.75 16.47
C ILE A 357 -16.89 6.05 16.71
N TYR A 358 -16.82 7.00 15.75
CA TYR A 358 -17.43 8.33 15.84
C TYR A 358 -18.74 8.41 15.04
N LYS A 359 -19.75 7.67 15.49
CA LYS A 359 -21.04 7.55 14.79
C LYS A 359 -21.73 8.91 14.58
N SER A 360 -22.19 9.15 13.35
CA SER A 360 -22.89 10.37 12.98
C SER A 360 -23.89 10.12 11.84
N ASP A 361 -25.04 10.78 11.88
CA ASP A 361 -26.02 10.71 10.81
C ASP A 361 -25.49 11.29 9.49
N GLU A 362 -24.61 12.28 9.56
CA GLU A 362 -23.95 12.89 8.40
C GLU A 362 -23.01 11.90 7.70
N ILE A 363 -22.23 11.14 8.47
CA ILE A 363 -21.36 10.07 7.94
C ILE A 363 -22.19 9.00 7.26
N TYR A 364 -23.23 8.49 7.94
CA TYR A 364 -24.12 7.49 7.35
C TYR A 364 -24.75 7.97 6.04
N LYS A 365 -25.25 9.21 6.01
CA LYS A 365 -25.83 9.81 4.80
C LYS A 365 -24.81 9.93 3.67
N CYS A 366 -23.57 10.30 3.99
CA CYS A 366 -22.47 10.37 3.01
C CYS A 366 -22.19 9.00 2.40
N LEU A 367 -21.91 7.98 3.22
CA LEU A 367 -21.62 6.62 2.73
C LEU A 367 -22.80 6.03 1.95
N ARG A 368 -24.04 6.26 2.42
CA ARG A 368 -25.26 5.84 1.71
C ARG A 368 -25.43 6.57 0.38
N LYS A 369 -25.06 7.85 0.27
CA LYS A 369 -25.08 8.61 -0.98
C LYS A 369 -24.11 7.96 -1.96
N MET A 370 -22.86 7.72 -1.54
CA MET A 370 -21.84 7.08 -2.36
C MET A 370 -22.29 5.70 -2.87
N PHE A 371 -22.77 4.81 -2.00
CA PHE A 371 -23.30 3.50 -2.43
C PHE A 371 -24.38 3.58 -3.52
N ARG A 372 -25.20 4.65 -3.50
CA ARG A 372 -26.25 4.84 -4.50
C ARG A 372 -25.74 5.39 -5.83
N GLU A 373 -24.72 6.24 -5.80
CA GLU A 373 -24.28 7.06 -6.93
C GLU A 373 -23.01 6.54 -7.60
N TYR A 374 -22.14 5.85 -6.86
CA TYR A 374 -20.91 5.31 -7.40
C TYR A 374 -21.12 3.92 -7.97
N ASP A 375 -20.49 3.60 -9.10
CA ASP A 375 -20.78 2.37 -9.84
C ASP A 375 -20.21 1.13 -9.14
N ASP A 376 -19.00 1.19 -8.58
CA ASP A 376 -18.45 0.09 -7.79
C ASP A 376 -19.22 -0.08 -6.47
N LYS A 377 -19.95 -1.19 -6.39
CA LYS A 377 -20.78 -1.53 -5.23
C LYS A 377 -20.03 -2.34 -4.18
N ILE A 378 -18.93 -2.99 -4.53
CA ILE A 378 -18.16 -3.85 -3.63
C ILE A 378 -17.62 -2.98 -2.50
N VAL A 379 -16.84 -1.96 -2.83
CA VAL A 379 -16.18 -1.12 -1.82
C VAL A 379 -17.20 -0.33 -0.99
N MET A 380 -18.28 0.14 -1.62
CA MET A 380 -19.30 0.89 -0.92
C MET A 380 -20.18 0.03 0.00
N ALA A 381 -20.46 -1.22 -0.38
CA ALA A 381 -21.13 -2.19 0.49
C ALA A 381 -20.28 -2.49 1.73
N ASP A 382 -18.98 -2.71 1.53
CA ASP A 382 -18.00 -2.90 2.60
C ASP A 382 -17.92 -1.69 3.52
N CYS A 383 -17.90 -0.47 2.97
CA CYS A 383 -17.94 0.76 3.78
C CYS A 383 -19.18 0.84 4.67
N LEU A 384 -20.36 0.48 4.14
CA LEU A 384 -21.60 0.46 4.93
C LEU A 384 -21.58 -0.64 6.02
N GLY A 385 -21.06 -1.82 5.70
CA GLY A 385 -20.87 -2.92 6.65
C GLY A 385 -19.85 -2.61 7.75
N GLU A 386 -18.72 -2.01 7.39
CA GLU A 386 -17.67 -1.57 8.33
C GLU A 386 -18.13 -0.42 9.21
N TYR A 387 -18.85 0.56 8.63
CA TYR A 387 -19.46 1.62 9.42
C TYR A 387 -20.35 1.02 10.49
N GLY A 388 -21.15 -0.01 10.19
CA GLY A 388 -21.82 -0.83 11.21
C GLY A 388 -23.14 -0.24 11.71
N ASP A 389 -23.96 0.35 10.84
CA ASP A 389 -25.28 0.89 11.17
C ASP A 389 -26.37 0.06 10.49
N GLY A 390 -27.22 -0.58 11.28
CA GLY A 390 -28.27 -1.50 10.79
C GLY A 390 -29.25 -0.87 9.80
N ARG A 391 -29.32 0.47 9.71
CA ARG A 391 -30.08 1.16 8.65
C ARG A 391 -29.56 0.84 7.25
N ALA A 392 -28.32 0.36 7.09
CA ALA A 392 -27.78 -0.08 5.82
C ALA A 392 -28.38 -1.39 5.30
N VAL A 393 -28.86 -2.29 6.17
CA VAL A 393 -29.46 -3.58 5.77
C VAL A 393 -30.56 -3.43 4.71
N PRO A 394 -31.61 -2.60 4.90
CA PRO A 394 -32.64 -2.44 3.87
C PRO A 394 -32.13 -1.75 2.59
N VAL A 395 -31.05 -0.97 2.67
CA VAL A 395 -30.44 -0.32 1.48
C VAL A 395 -29.74 -1.36 0.62
N LEU A 396 -28.90 -2.17 1.24
CA LEU A 396 -28.12 -3.23 0.62
C LEU A 396 -29.02 -4.34 0.06
N ARG A 397 -29.93 -4.87 0.89
CA ARG A 397 -30.92 -5.86 0.45
C ARG A 397 -31.75 -5.33 -0.72
N GLY A 398 -32.26 -4.11 -0.62
CA GLY A 398 -33.05 -3.53 -1.69
C GLY A 398 -32.29 -3.37 -3.00
N TYR A 399 -30.95 -3.18 -2.96
CA TYR A 399 -30.13 -3.20 -4.16
C TYR A 399 -30.11 -4.59 -4.79
N VAL A 400 -29.86 -5.64 -3.99
CA VAL A 400 -29.88 -7.03 -4.47
C VAL A 400 -31.24 -7.39 -5.06
N GLU A 401 -32.35 -7.12 -4.37
CA GLU A 401 -33.70 -7.42 -4.86
C GLU A 401 -34.00 -6.81 -6.24
N ARG A 402 -33.42 -5.64 -6.55
CA ARG A 402 -33.64 -4.96 -7.83
C ARG A 402 -32.68 -5.39 -8.93
N ASN A 403 -31.57 -6.03 -8.58
CA ASN A 403 -30.48 -6.34 -9.50
C ASN A 403 -30.06 -7.82 -9.48
N ILE A 404 -30.80 -8.70 -8.79
CA ILE A 404 -30.41 -10.11 -8.57
C ILE A 404 -30.08 -10.85 -9.87
N ASP A 405 -30.78 -10.52 -10.97
CA ASP A 405 -30.58 -11.15 -12.27
C ASP A 405 -29.32 -10.67 -13.01
N ASN A 406 -28.73 -9.53 -12.62
CA ASN A 406 -27.62 -8.88 -13.35
C ASN A 406 -26.42 -8.52 -12.47
N VAL A 407 -26.50 -8.74 -11.15
CA VAL A 407 -25.40 -8.46 -10.23
C VAL A 407 -24.36 -9.57 -10.35
N ASP A 408 -23.08 -9.20 -10.44
CA ASP A 408 -21.99 -10.16 -10.45
C ASP A 408 -21.84 -10.84 -9.08
N SER A 409 -21.17 -12.00 -9.07
CA SER A 409 -21.02 -12.81 -7.85
C SER A 409 -20.29 -12.07 -6.74
N ASP A 410 -19.26 -11.29 -7.07
CA ASP A 410 -18.39 -10.66 -6.09
C ASP A 410 -19.12 -9.52 -5.39
N THR A 411 -19.86 -8.71 -6.16
CA THR A 411 -20.80 -7.72 -5.62
C THR A 411 -21.86 -8.37 -4.74
N LEU A 412 -22.48 -9.46 -5.18
CA LEU A 412 -23.54 -10.15 -4.41
C LEU A 412 -23.02 -10.68 -3.08
N PHE A 413 -21.89 -11.40 -3.08
CA PHE A 413 -21.30 -11.95 -1.86
C PHE A 413 -20.76 -10.89 -0.92
N THR A 414 -20.21 -9.78 -1.45
CA THR A 414 -19.79 -8.64 -0.63
C THR A 414 -20.99 -7.99 0.06
N ILE A 415 -22.10 -7.81 -0.66
CA ILE A 415 -23.34 -7.29 -0.07
C ILE A 415 -23.90 -8.26 0.99
N ASP A 416 -23.92 -9.57 0.74
CA ASP A 416 -24.33 -10.57 1.73
C ASP A 416 -23.47 -10.48 3.00
N SER A 417 -22.15 -10.45 2.83
CA SER A 417 -21.17 -10.32 3.93
C SER A 417 -21.44 -9.05 4.76
N ALA A 418 -21.64 -7.91 4.11
CA ALA A 418 -21.97 -6.66 4.77
C ALA A 418 -23.32 -6.74 5.52
N ILE A 419 -24.34 -7.37 4.93
CA ILE A 419 -25.65 -7.57 5.58
C ILE A 419 -25.54 -8.47 6.81
N ARG A 420 -24.82 -9.60 6.73
CA ARG A 420 -24.59 -10.51 7.86
C ARG A 420 -23.83 -9.83 8.99
N LYS A 421 -22.80 -9.05 8.66
CA LYS A 421 -22.04 -8.23 9.63
C LYS A 421 -22.92 -7.22 10.37
N LEU A 422 -23.99 -6.75 9.73
CA LEU A 422 -25.00 -5.87 10.31
C LEU A 422 -26.14 -6.62 11.04
N GLY A 423 -26.10 -7.95 11.08
CA GLY A 423 -27.10 -8.81 11.73
C GLY A 423 -28.34 -9.11 10.89
N GLY A 424 -28.28 -8.91 9.56
CA GLY A 424 -29.33 -9.28 8.61
C GLY A 424 -29.03 -10.60 7.87
N SER A 425 -29.89 -10.93 6.90
CA SER A 425 -29.71 -12.05 5.96
C SER A 425 -30.43 -11.75 4.64
N ILE A 426 -29.92 -12.33 3.55
CA ILE A 426 -30.58 -12.40 2.23
C ILE A 426 -30.66 -13.84 1.71
N ASP A 427 -30.63 -14.83 2.61
CA ASP A 427 -30.68 -16.26 2.23
C ASP A 427 -31.90 -16.58 1.35
N ASP A 428 -33.03 -15.89 1.59
CA ASP A 428 -34.25 -15.99 0.79
C ASP A 428 -34.06 -15.60 -0.68
N LEU A 429 -33.10 -14.72 -0.98
CA LEU A 429 -32.75 -14.28 -2.33
C LEU A 429 -31.65 -15.15 -2.95
N LEU A 430 -30.74 -15.66 -2.11
CA LEU A 430 -29.62 -16.49 -2.55
C LEU A 430 -30.07 -17.90 -2.94
N ASP A 431 -31.11 -18.44 -2.31
CA ASP A 431 -31.65 -19.78 -2.61
C ASP A 431 -32.15 -19.89 -4.07
N ASP A 432 -32.67 -18.79 -4.62
CA ASP A 432 -33.10 -18.71 -6.02
C ASP A 432 -31.88 -18.54 -6.97
N TYR A 433 -30.93 -17.67 -6.61
CA TYR A 433 -29.70 -17.44 -7.39
C TYR A 433 -28.80 -18.69 -7.50
N ILE A 434 -28.54 -19.37 -6.37
CA ILE A 434 -27.69 -20.57 -6.33
C ILE A 434 -28.33 -21.70 -7.14
N ARG A 435 -29.67 -21.80 -7.14
CA ARG A 435 -30.39 -22.80 -7.92
C ARG A 435 -30.15 -22.60 -9.42
N ASP A 436 -30.25 -21.37 -9.91
CA ASP A 436 -30.08 -21.06 -11.33
C ASP A 436 -28.61 -21.13 -11.76
N TYR A 437 -27.68 -20.61 -10.94
CA TYR A 437 -26.23 -20.71 -11.19
C TYR A 437 -25.74 -22.18 -11.24
N MET A 438 -26.24 -23.03 -10.34
CA MET A 438 -25.89 -24.46 -10.33
C MET A 438 -26.50 -25.20 -11.52
N LEU A 439 -27.66 -24.78 -12.04
CA LEU A 439 -28.27 -25.35 -13.25
C LEU A 439 -27.46 -24.98 -14.51
N GLU A 440 -27.07 -23.72 -14.68
CA GLU A 440 -26.24 -23.29 -15.82
C GLU A 440 -24.87 -23.99 -15.86
N LYS A 441 -24.21 -24.13 -14.70
CA LYS A 441 -22.91 -24.82 -14.60
C LYS A 441 -23.03 -26.34 -14.77
N TYR A 442 -24.19 -26.93 -14.48
CA TYR A 442 -24.46 -28.34 -14.77
C TYR A 442 -24.73 -28.57 -16.27
N GLU A 443 -25.44 -27.66 -16.93
CA GLU A 443 -25.72 -27.74 -18.36
C GLU A 443 -24.47 -27.47 -19.22
N SER A 444 -23.58 -26.56 -18.80
CA SER A 444 -22.32 -26.29 -19.51
C SER A 444 -21.29 -27.43 -19.44
N ASN A 445 -21.42 -28.34 -18.47
CA ASN A 445 -20.55 -29.52 -18.33
C ASN A 445 -21.08 -30.75 -19.08
N TYR A 446 -22.24 -30.64 -19.74
CA TYR A 446 -22.91 -31.73 -20.44
C TYR A 446 -23.11 -31.49 -21.95
N TYR A 447 -22.56 -30.40 -22.50
CA TYR A 447 -22.55 -30.11 -23.93
C TYR A 447 -21.13 -29.99 -24.51
#